data_AF-A0A7Y9I181-F1
#
_entry.id   AF-A0A7Y9I181-F1
#
_cell.length_a   1.000
_cell.length_b   1.000
_cell.length_c   1.000
_cell.angle_alpha   90.00
_cell.angle_beta   90.00
_cell.angle_gamma   90.00
#
_symmetry.space_group_name_H-M   'P 1'
#
loop_
_entity.id
_entity.type
_entity.pdbx_description
1 polymer ?
#
loop_
_entity_poly.entity_id
_entity_poly.type
_entity_poly.pdbx_seq_one_letter_code
_entity_poly.pdbx_strand_id
1 'polypeptide(L)'
;MITIERVSIYIVAHQDDWQLFMNPQVGQDINDKRCKTIIIHTTAGDAGKGKAYWKAREYGAIASVRFSLSANRMIKRVDEAVQINGRFIHRVTNGNCVCYFMRIPDGGYKGAGFKKYNFQSLEKLRTFSKAIDTVDKNLTYESWEQLGHTVNMLIEKEIESVGDNVVLNMLDFDRTLNPKDHCDHLNSSLLLTATSAYEKFPKRAFLTYCTFFKDENLIGEELVRKVGMFTAYDYALYEKNGHSTFTESAEYFVWATRRSFFRNL
;
A
#
# COMPACT_ATOMS: atom_id res chain seq x y z
N MET A 1 -27.86 -6.45 8.69
CA MET A 1 -26.60 -6.05 8.03
C MET A 1 -25.45 -6.63 8.83
N ILE A 2 -24.27 -6.85 8.26
CA ILE A 2 -23.08 -7.19 9.07
C ILE A 2 -22.51 -5.87 9.59
N THR A 3 -22.34 -5.78 10.90
CA THR A 3 -21.69 -4.63 11.55
C THR A 3 -20.17 -4.75 11.37
N ILE A 4 -19.50 -3.64 11.08
CA ILE A 4 -18.04 -3.58 11.13
C ILE A 4 -17.64 -3.46 12.60
N GLU A 5 -16.81 -4.40 13.07
CA GLU A 5 -16.32 -4.47 14.44
C GLU A 5 -14.90 -3.91 14.56
N ARG A 6 -14.13 -3.88 13.46
CA ARG A 6 -12.70 -3.53 13.45
C ARG A 6 -12.30 -2.83 12.15
N VAL A 7 -11.33 -1.92 12.20
CA VAL A 7 -10.61 -1.40 11.03
C VAL A 7 -9.17 -1.90 11.01
N SER A 8 -8.72 -2.41 9.86
CA SER A 8 -7.28 -2.59 9.58
C SER A 8 -6.84 -1.52 8.59
N ILE A 9 -5.79 -0.78 8.92
CA ILE A 9 -5.17 0.18 8.01
C ILE A 9 -3.80 -0.36 7.60
N TYR A 10 -3.56 -0.40 6.30
CA TYR A 10 -2.30 -0.75 5.67
C TYR A 10 -1.77 0.49 4.97
N ILE A 11 -0.53 0.90 5.26
CA ILE A 11 0.16 1.96 4.53
C ILE A 11 1.40 1.40 3.85
N VAL A 12 1.50 1.63 2.55
CA VAL A 12 2.51 1.05 1.65
C VAL A 12 2.97 2.10 0.63
N ALA A 13 4.15 1.88 0.06
CA ALA A 13 4.67 2.76 -0.98
C ALA A 13 4.04 2.45 -2.34
N HIS A 14 4.01 1.16 -2.69
CA HIS A 14 3.67 0.67 -4.02
C HIS A 14 2.51 -0.33 -4.00
N GLN A 15 1.97 -0.60 -5.20
CA GLN A 15 0.73 -1.34 -5.40
C GLN A 15 0.85 -2.86 -5.26
N ASP A 16 2.07 -3.40 -5.12
CA ASP A 16 2.43 -4.80 -4.89
C ASP A 16 2.99 -5.10 -3.48
N ASP A 17 3.39 -4.07 -2.72
CA ASP A 17 4.03 -4.22 -1.39
C ASP A 17 3.24 -5.13 -0.44
N TRP A 18 1.92 -4.95 -0.37
CA TRP A 18 1.06 -5.68 0.57
C TRP A 18 0.82 -7.12 0.12
N GLN A 19 0.79 -7.37 -1.19
CA GLN A 19 0.75 -8.72 -1.75
C GLN A 19 2.03 -9.49 -1.40
N LEU A 20 3.18 -8.83 -1.58
CA LEU A 20 4.52 -9.39 -1.35
C LEU A 20 4.86 -9.59 0.13
N PHE A 21 4.52 -8.64 1.01
CA PHE A 21 5.09 -8.60 2.36
C PHE A 21 4.07 -8.71 3.50
N MET A 22 2.77 -8.47 3.26
CA MET A 22 1.76 -8.35 4.33
C MET A 22 0.72 -9.50 4.36
N ASN A 23 0.83 -10.47 3.45
CA ASN A 23 0.01 -11.69 3.46
C ASN A 23 0.59 -12.77 4.39
N PRO A 24 -0.24 -13.47 5.19
CA PRO A 24 -1.68 -13.64 5.01
C PRO A 24 -2.55 -12.59 5.70
N GLN A 25 -2.00 -11.75 6.58
CA GLN A 25 -2.77 -10.87 7.45
C GLN A 25 -3.72 -9.93 6.67
N VAL A 26 -3.24 -9.31 5.59
CA VAL A 26 -4.09 -8.47 4.72
C VAL A 26 -5.15 -9.29 3.98
N GLY A 27 -4.83 -10.50 3.52
CA GLY A 27 -5.79 -11.41 2.90
C GLY A 27 -6.88 -11.87 3.88
N GLN A 28 -6.52 -12.15 5.14
CA GLN A 28 -7.45 -12.50 6.22
C GLN A 28 -8.37 -11.32 6.57
N ASP A 29 -7.81 -10.12 6.74
CA ASP A 29 -8.57 -8.90 7.04
C ASP A 29 -9.55 -8.52 5.91
N ILE A 30 -9.17 -8.71 4.65
CA ILE A 30 -10.06 -8.54 3.49
C ILE A 30 -11.21 -9.57 3.53
N ASN A 31 -10.94 -10.82 3.91
CA ASN A 31 -11.96 -11.88 3.95
C ASN A 31 -12.89 -11.79 5.17
N ASP A 32 -12.49 -11.16 6.27
CA ASP A 32 -13.36 -10.95 7.42
C ASP A 32 -14.37 -9.83 7.16
N LYS A 33 -15.64 -10.21 6.97
CA LYS A 33 -16.75 -9.27 6.72
C LYS A 33 -17.02 -8.30 7.88
N ARG A 34 -16.47 -8.56 9.07
CA ARG A 34 -16.55 -7.67 10.25
C ARG A 34 -15.32 -6.75 10.36
N CYS A 35 -14.29 -6.98 9.53
CA CYS A 35 -13.17 -6.06 9.36
C CYS A 35 -13.37 -5.17 8.13
N LYS A 36 -13.17 -3.86 8.30
CA LYS A 36 -13.04 -2.90 7.21
C LYS A 36 -11.55 -2.68 6.94
N THR A 37 -11.08 -3.10 5.76
CA THR A 37 -9.66 -3.04 5.40
C THR A 37 -9.38 -1.81 4.53
N ILE A 38 -8.48 -0.94 4.98
CA ILE A 38 -8.04 0.26 4.25
C ILE A 38 -6.60 0.04 3.78
N ILE A 39 -6.31 0.26 2.51
CA ILE A 39 -4.95 0.17 1.93
C ILE A 39 -4.60 1.52 1.30
N ILE A 40 -3.66 2.23 1.91
CA ILE A 40 -3.18 3.54 1.50
C ILE A 40 -1.86 3.35 0.73
N HIS A 41 -1.90 3.60 -0.58
CA HIS A 41 -0.70 3.64 -1.41
C HIS A 41 -0.21 5.09 -1.49
N THR A 42 0.95 5.37 -0.91
CA THR A 42 1.51 6.73 -0.86
C THR A 42 2.01 7.17 -2.24
N THR A 43 2.71 6.29 -2.96
CA THR A 43 3.23 6.60 -4.30
C THR A 43 2.34 6.03 -5.41
N ALA A 44 2.60 6.46 -6.64
CA ALA A 44 2.03 5.89 -7.85
C ALA A 44 2.75 4.61 -8.31
N GLY A 45 3.89 4.26 -7.69
CA GLY A 45 4.78 3.20 -8.18
C GLY A 45 5.13 3.38 -9.65
N ASP A 46 5.34 4.61 -10.12
CA ASP A 46 5.50 4.85 -11.55
C ASP A 46 6.84 4.34 -12.11
N ALA A 47 7.87 4.10 -11.30
CA ALA A 47 9.22 3.71 -11.72
C ALA A 47 9.80 4.57 -12.87
N GLY A 48 9.41 5.86 -12.94
CA GLY A 48 9.74 6.78 -14.02
C GLY A 48 8.96 6.58 -15.33
N LYS A 49 7.97 5.68 -15.37
CA LYS A 49 7.16 5.31 -16.53
C LYS A 49 5.87 6.16 -16.65
N GLY A 50 5.09 5.92 -17.69
CA GLY A 50 3.91 6.71 -18.08
C GLY A 50 2.63 6.46 -17.28
N LYS A 51 1.62 7.30 -17.53
CA LYS A 51 0.25 7.19 -16.99
C LYS A 51 -0.41 5.83 -17.24
N ALA A 52 -0.09 5.16 -18.34
CA ALA A 52 -0.57 3.81 -18.60
C ALA A 52 -0.02 2.78 -17.59
N TYR A 53 1.25 2.91 -17.18
CA TYR A 53 1.90 2.00 -16.25
C TYR A 53 1.39 2.18 -14.81
N TRP A 54 1.44 3.40 -14.25
CA TRP A 54 0.97 3.58 -12.87
C TRP A 54 -0.53 3.29 -12.71
N LYS A 55 -1.36 3.59 -13.73
CA LYS A 55 -2.76 3.14 -13.71
C LYS A 55 -2.90 1.63 -13.77
N ALA A 56 -2.07 0.93 -14.54
CA ALA A 56 -2.07 -0.52 -14.58
C ALA A 56 -1.68 -1.13 -13.22
N ARG A 57 -0.75 -0.51 -12.47
CA ARG A 57 -0.44 -0.90 -11.08
C ARG A 57 -1.65 -0.67 -10.14
N GLU A 58 -2.37 0.46 -10.25
CA GLU A 58 -3.64 0.68 -9.52
C GLU A 58 -4.67 -0.43 -9.84
N TYR A 59 -4.84 -0.79 -11.12
CA TYR A 59 -5.70 -1.90 -11.53
C TYR A 59 -5.24 -3.25 -10.99
N GLY A 60 -3.92 -3.50 -10.90
CA GLY A 60 -3.33 -4.68 -10.29
C GLY A 60 -3.71 -4.83 -8.82
N ALA A 61 -3.54 -3.77 -8.01
CA ALA A 61 -3.90 -3.82 -6.59
C ALA A 61 -5.40 -4.15 -6.41
N ILE A 62 -6.26 -3.53 -7.21
CA ILE A 62 -7.70 -3.79 -7.20
C ILE A 62 -8.02 -5.23 -7.64
N ALA A 63 -7.24 -5.82 -8.55
CA ALA A 63 -7.39 -7.22 -8.94
C ALA A 63 -7.05 -8.18 -7.79
N SER A 64 -6.00 -7.92 -7.00
CA SER A 64 -5.69 -8.69 -5.79
C SER A 64 -6.81 -8.65 -4.76
N VAL A 65 -7.40 -7.47 -4.52
CA VAL A 65 -8.56 -7.33 -3.61
C VAL A 65 -9.75 -8.14 -4.12
N ARG A 66 -10.07 -8.05 -5.42
CA ARG A 66 -11.17 -8.81 -6.04
C ARG A 66 -10.93 -10.32 -6.05
N PHE A 67 -9.68 -10.77 -6.19
CA PHE A 67 -9.31 -12.17 -6.06
C PHE A 67 -9.53 -12.67 -4.62
N SER A 68 -9.06 -11.92 -3.62
CA SER A 68 -9.23 -12.26 -2.21
C SER A 68 -10.73 -12.40 -1.85
N LEU A 69 -11.56 -11.50 -2.38
CA LEU A 69 -13.02 -11.47 -2.17
C LEU A 69 -13.83 -12.38 -3.12
N SER A 70 -13.19 -13.19 -3.96
CA SER A 70 -13.82 -13.90 -5.09
C SER A 70 -14.97 -14.86 -4.74
N ALA A 71 -15.06 -15.29 -3.48
CA ALA A 71 -16.20 -16.06 -2.96
C ALA A 71 -17.55 -15.31 -3.08
N ASN A 72 -17.55 -13.98 -3.22
CA ASN A 72 -18.74 -13.18 -3.47
C ASN A 72 -18.66 -12.46 -4.83
N ARG A 73 -19.25 -13.10 -5.85
CA ARG A 73 -19.30 -12.58 -7.23
C ARG A 73 -20.08 -11.28 -7.41
N MET A 74 -20.88 -10.86 -6.42
CA MET A 74 -21.74 -9.67 -6.47
C MET A 74 -21.09 -8.42 -5.87
N ILE A 75 -19.79 -8.44 -5.56
CA ILE A 75 -19.11 -7.28 -4.97
C ILE A 75 -19.02 -6.13 -5.98
N LYS A 76 -19.83 -5.10 -5.72
CA LYS A 76 -19.77 -3.83 -6.43
C LYS A 76 -18.42 -3.17 -6.19
N ARG A 77 -17.78 -2.71 -7.27
CA ARG A 77 -16.71 -1.70 -7.23
C ARG A 77 -17.37 -0.33 -7.20
N VAL A 78 -16.93 0.54 -6.31
CA VAL A 78 -17.15 1.99 -6.37
C VAL A 78 -15.80 2.64 -6.62
N ASP A 79 -15.74 3.57 -7.56
CA ASP A 79 -14.54 4.26 -7.99
C ASP A 79 -14.86 5.76 -7.97
N GLU A 80 -14.15 6.51 -7.13
CA GLU A 80 -14.52 7.89 -6.79
C GLU A 80 -13.30 8.73 -6.41
N ALA A 81 -13.47 10.05 -6.45
CA ALA A 81 -12.52 11.00 -5.88
C ALA A 81 -13.15 11.60 -4.62
N VAL A 82 -12.58 11.30 -3.44
CA VAL A 82 -13.07 11.84 -2.17
C VAL A 82 -12.24 13.02 -1.72
N GLN A 83 -12.89 14.00 -1.09
CA GLN A 83 -12.21 15.16 -0.54
C GLN A 83 -11.66 14.83 0.86
N ILE A 84 -10.34 14.96 1.03
CA ILE A 84 -9.60 14.79 2.29
C ILE A 84 -8.68 16.00 2.44
N ASN A 85 -8.74 16.72 3.56
CA ASN A 85 -7.92 17.93 3.78
C ASN A 85 -8.00 18.94 2.60
N GLY A 86 -9.20 19.15 2.07
CA GLY A 86 -9.44 20.01 0.89
C GLY A 86 -9.00 19.43 -0.47
N ARG A 87 -8.43 18.23 -0.52
CA ARG A 87 -7.79 17.63 -1.71
C ARG A 87 -8.56 16.39 -2.19
N PHE A 88 -8.65 16.20 -3.51
CA PHE A 88 -9.31 15.03 -4.09
C PHE A 88 -8.36 13.85 -4.22
N ILE A 89 -8.57 12.80 -3.43
CA ILE A 89 -7.80 11.55 -3.46
C ILE A 89 -8.62 10.46 -4.13
N HIS A 90 -7.98 9.69 -5.03
CA HIS A 90 -8.64 8.58 -5.70
C HIS A 90 -8.86 7.42 -4.71
N ARG A 91 -10.11 6.98 -4.60
CA ARG A 91 -10.58 5.96 -3.66
C ARG A 91 -11.36 4.90 -4.43
N VAL A 92 -11.06 3.63 -4.17
CA VAL A 92 -11.76 2.50 -4.76
C VAL A 92 -12.23 1.58 -3.65
N THR A 93 -13.54 1.32 -3.58
CA THR A 93 -14.14 0.38 -2.63
C THR A 93 -14.55 -0.91 -3.33
N ASN A 94 -14.16 -2.04 -2.76
CA ASN A 94 -14.62 -3.38 -3.12
C ASN A 94 -15.07 -4.10 -1.84
N GLY A 95 -16.38 -4.12 -1.60
CA GLY A 95 -16.96 -4.73 -0.40
C GLY A 95 -16.53 -3.98 0.87
N ASN A 96 -15.88 -4.70 1.78
CA ASN A 96 -15.29 -4.19 3.02
C ASN A 96 -13.85 -3.65 2.84
N CYS A 97 -13.25 -3.76 1.65
CA CYS A 97 -11.91 -3.26 1.37
C CYS A 97 -11.95 -1.93 0.60
N VAL A 98 -11.09 -0.99 0.99
CA VAL A 98 -10.94 0.35 0.41
C VAL A 98 -9.48 0.59 0.06
N CYS A 99 -9.19 0.86 -1.21
CA CYS A 99 -7.86 1.31 -1.66
C CYS A 99 -7.87 2.82 -1.86
N TYR A 100 -6.86 3.50 -1.32
CA TYR A 100 -6.53 4.90 -1.62
C TYR A 100 -5.25 4.95 -2.45
N PHE A 101 -5.23 5.84 -3.43
CA PHE A 101 -4.06 6.09 -4.28
C PHE A 101 -3.69 7.58 -4.19
N MET A 102 -2.65 7.90 -3.42
CA MET A 102 -2.20 9.28 -3.22
C MET A 102 -1.35 9.81 -4.38
N ARG A 103 -0.87 8.92 -5.27
CA ARG A 103 -0.22 9.24 -6.55
C ARG A 103 1.03 10.11 -6.46
N ILE A 104 1.77 10.03 -5.36
CA ILE A 104 3.06 10.72 -5.24
C ILE A 104 4.08 10.04 -6.18
N PRO A 105 4.97 10.77 -6.86
CA PRO A 105 6.03 10.18 -7.67
C PRO A 105 6.89 9.19 -6.89
N ASP A 106 7.19 8.08 -7.55
CA ASP A 106 8.14 7.06 -7.11
C ASP A 106 9.54 7.70 -6.95
N GLY A 107 10.10 7.58 -5.74
CA GLY A 107 11.42 8.07 -5.40
C GLY A 107 12.55 7.17 -5.90
N GLY A 108 12.24 5.96 -6.37
CA GLY A 108 13.18 4.90 -6.65
C GLY A 108 13.94 4.46 -5.40
N TYR A 109 14.73 3.41 -5.55
CA TYR A 109 15.34 2.68 -4.43
C TYR A 109 16.10 3.55 -3.40
N LYS A 110 16.72 4.65 -3.84
CA LYS A 110 17.47 5.61 -2.99
C LYS A 110 16.78 6.96 -2.77
N GLY A 111 15.51 7.13 -3.15
CA GLY A 111 14.79 8.40 -2.97
C GLY A 111 15.25 9.54 -3.89
N ALA A 112 15.98 9.24 -4.96
CA ALA A 112 16.47 10.24 -5.91
C ALA A 112 15.35 10.81 -6.82
N GLY A 113 14.25 10.09 -6.99
CA GLY A 113 13.19 10.38 -7.96
C GLY A 113 13.62 10.13 -9.40
N PHE A 114 12.65 10.12 -10.33
CA PHE A 114 12.91 9.92 -11.75
C PHE A 114 12.83 11.23 -12.55
N LYS A 115 13.64 11.34 -13.61
CA LYS A 115 13.68 12.51 -14.51
C LYS A 115 12.30 12.93 -15.02
N LYS A 116 11.43 11.95 -15.31
CA LYS A 116 10.06 12.17 -15.81
C LYS A 116 9.20 13.02 -14.85
N TYR A 117 9.43 12.89 -13.56
CA TYR A 117 8.71 13.59 -12.50
C TYR A 117 9.65 14.58 -11.78
N ASN A 118 10.51 15.24 -12.56
CA ASN A 118 11.43 16.29 -12.11
C ASN A 118 12.35 15.89 -10.93
N PHE A 119 12.63 14.60 -10.78
CA PHE A 119 13.34 14.05 -9.62
C PHE A 119 12.70 14.39 -8.27
N GLN A 120 11.38 14.61 -8.22
CA GLN A 120 10.62 14.70 -6.97
C GLN A 120 10.53 13.31 -6.32
N SER A 121 10.51 13.25 -4.98
CA SER A 121 10.38 12.01 -4.19
C SER A 121 9.88 12.30 -2.78
N LEU A 122 9.33 11.31 -2.09
CA LEU A 122 8.97 11.41 -0.67
C LEU A 122 10.19 11.78 0.20
N GLU A 123 11.35 11.18 -0.09
CA GLU A 123 12.60 11.47 0.64
C GLU A 123 12.96 12.96 0.56
N LYS A 124 12.82 13.59 -0.60
CA LYS A 124 13.13 15.02 -0.79
C LYS A 124 12.09 15.95 -0.17
N LEU A 125 10.82 15.54 -0.13
CA LEU A 125 9.80 16.25 0.64
C LEU A 125 10.16 16.22 2.15
N ARG A 126 10.52 15.05 2.68
CA ARG A 126 10.83 14.85 4.10
C ARG A 126 12.12 15.54 4.57
N THR A 127 13.20 15.41 3.79
CA THR A 127 14.57 15.79 4.23
C THR A 127 15.01 17.17 3.78
N PHE A 128 14.47 17.68 2.67
CA PHE A 128 14.88 18.96 2.07
C PHE A 128 13.73 19.94 1.85
N SER A 129 12.54 19.63 2.39
CA SER A 129 11.29 20.40 2.24
C SER A 129 11.03 20.79 0.78
N LYS A 130 11.26 19.86 -0.15
CA LYS A 130 10.98 20.09 -1.59
C LYS A 130 9.57 19.65 -1.92
N ALA A 131 8.75 20.63 -2.30
CA ALA A 131 7.38 20.42 -2.73
C ALA A 131 7.27 19.34 -3.83
N ILE A 132 6.22 18.52 -3.73
CA ILE A 132 6.01 17.37 -4.59
C ILE A 132 4.62 17.40 -5.23
N ASP A 133 4.57 17.30 -6.56
CA ASP A 133 3.32 17.17 -7.28
C ASP A 133 2.97 15.69 -7.44
N THR A 134 1.68 15.36 -7.43
CA THR A 134 1.21 14.03 -7.84
C THR A 134 1.54 13.75 -9.31
N VAL A 135 1.66 12.47 -9.69
CA VAL A 135 2.01 12.05 -11.07
C VAL A 135 0.94 12.39 -12.11
N ASP A 136 -0.27 12.74 -11.68
CA ASP A 136 -1.36 13.26 -12.50
C ASP A 136 -1.48 14.79 -12.49
N LYS A 137 -0.59 15.48 -11.76
CA LYS A 137 -0.46 16.95 -11.63
C LYS A 137 -1.72 17.66 -11.11
N ASN A 138 -2.58 16.95 -10.39
CA ASN A 138 -3.79 17.52 -9.78
C ASN A 138 -3.56 18.12 -8.39
N LEU A 139 -2.51 17.69 -7.67
CA LEU A 139 -2.22 18.13 -6.30
C LEU A 139 -0.71 18.35 -6.12
N THR A 140 -0.35 19.41 -5.40
CA THR A 140 1.00 19.62 -4.85
C THR A 140 0.95 19.57 -3.33
N TYR A 141 1.91 18.89 -2.72
CA TYR A 141 2.18 18.91 -1.28
C TYR A 141 3.42 19.76 -1.03
N GLU A 142 3.25 20.87 -0.31
CA GLU A 142 4.31 21.85 -0.05
C GLU A 142 5.29 21.40 1.05
N SER A 143 4.80 20.59 2.00
CA SER A 143 5.56 20.13 3.16
C SER A 143 5.22 18.71 3.56
N TRP A 144 6.14 18.07 4.29
CA TRP A 144 5.91 16.77 4.92
C TRP A 144 4.72 16.77 5.88
N GLU A 145 4.58 17.85 6.66
CA GLU A 145 3.47 18.05 7.60
C GLU A 145 2.12 18.11 6.90
N GLN A 146 2.01 18.83 5.77
CA GLN A 146 0.78 18.89 4.99
C GLN A 146 0.39 17.51 4.43
N LEU A 147 1.37 16.70 4.03
CA LEU A 147 1.14 15.33 3.59
C LEU A 147 0.72 14.43 4.77
N GLY A 148 1.42 14.50 5.90
CA GLY A 148 1.08 13.76 7.13
C GLY A 148 -0.31 14.09 7.67
N HIS A 149 -0.69 15.37 7.70
CA HIS A 149 -2.04 15.80 8.07
C HIS A 149 -3.11 15.24 7.11
N THR A 150 -2.80 15.16 5.81
CA THR A 150 -3.70 14.54 4.82
C THR A 150 -3.89 13.04 5.08
N VAL A 151 -2.84 12.30 5.47
CA VAL A 151 -2.94 10.89 5.89
C VAL A 151 -3.71 10.76 7.21
N ASN A 152 -3.49 11.66 8.17
CA ASN A 152 -4.22 11.68 9.44
C ASN A 152 -5.74 11.85 9.22
N MET A 153 -6.15 12.84 8.43
CA MET A 153 -7.56 13.08 8.08
C MET A 153 -8.20 11.90 7.32
N LEU A 154 -7.42 11.19 6.49
CA LEU A 154 -7.87 9.96 5.81
C LEU A 154 -8.14 8.85 6.82
N ILE A 155 -7.21 8.62 7.77
CA ILE A 155 -7.36 7.62 8.83
C ILE A 155 -8.59 7.94 9.69
N GLU A 156 -8.71 9.17 10.19
CA GLU A 156 -9.83 9.63 11.02
C GLU A 156 -11.18 9.40 10.34
N LYS A 157 -11.29 9.72 9.04
CA LYS A 157 -12.48 9.44 8.23
C LYS A 157 -12.85 7.95 8.17
N GLU A 158 -11.87 7.05 8.11
CA GLU A 158 -12.16 5.63 7.91
C GLU A 158 -12.39 4.86 9.23
N ILE A 159 -11.94 5.39 10.38
CA ILE A 159 -12.14 4.78 11.72
C ILE A 159 -13.37 5.29 12.47
N GLU A 160 -13.99 6.39 12.03
CA GLU A 160 -15.14 7.06 12.67
C GLU A 160 -16.26 6.08 13.11
N SER A 161 -16.47 5.00 12.35
CA SER A 161 -17.51 4.00 12.60
C SER A 161 -17.17 2.86 13.57
N VAL A 162 -15.93 2.77 14.11
CA VAL A 162 -15.48 1.64 14.95
C VAL A 162 -14.83 2.02 16.29
N GLY A 163 -14.55 3.30 16.53
CA GLY A 163 -13.84 3.73 17.74
C GLY A 163 -12.43 3.13 17.81
N ASP A 164 -12.09 2.51 18.94
CA ASP A 164 -10.71 2.11 19.26
C ASP A 164 -10.26 0.75 18.69
N ASN A 165 -11.15 -0.02 18.04
CA ASN A 165 -10.77 -1.31 17.44
C ASN A 165 -10.12 -1.11 16.06
N VAL A 166 -8.89 -0.57 16.09
CA VAL A 166 -8.08 -0.24 14.92
C VAL A 166 -6.72 -0.92 15.03
N VAL A 167 -6.24 -1.51 13.94
CA VAL A 167 -4.87 -2.03 13.82
C VAL A 167 -4.17 -1.35 12.65
N LEU A 168 -2.99 -0.80 12.91
CA LEU A 168 -2.15 -0.19 11.89
C LEU A 168 -1.12 -1.21 11.37
N ASN A 169 -0.85 -1.21 10.07
CA ASN A 169 0.04 -2.15 9.41
C ASN A 169 0.93 -1.37 8.44
N MET A 170 2.24 -1.56 8.55
CA MET A 170 3.25 -0.71 7.93
C MET A 170 4.53 -1.52 7.67
N LEU A 171 5.41 -1.04 6.81
CA LEU A 171 6.72 -1.67 6.60
C LEU A 171 7.69 -1.24 7.71
N ASP A 172 8.54 -2.14 8.20
CA ASP A 172 9.39 -1.87 9.35
C ASP A 172 10.50 -0.86 9.00
N PHE A 173 10.48 0.31 9.63
CA PHE A 173 11.48 1.36 9.41
C PHE A 173 12.80 1.10 10.17
N ASP A 174 12.86 0.11 11.06
CA ASP A 174 14.10 -0.26 11.73
C ASP A 174 15.07 -0.90 10.73
N ARG A 175 16.06 -0.10 10.30
CA ARG A 175 17.09 -0.50 9.34
C ARG A 175 18.00 -1.64 9.84
N THR A 176 17.94 -2.01 11.11
CA THR A 176 18.65 -3.18 11.68
C THR A 176 17.90 -4.47 11.38
N LEU A 177 16.56 -4.43 11.50
CA LEU A 177 15.67 -5.58 11.28
C LEU A 177 15.26 -5.71 9.80
N ASN A 178 15.08 -4.58 9.13
CA ASN A 178 14.74 -4.45 7.72
C ASN A 178 15.87 -3.73 6.94
N PRO A 179 17.08 -4.33 6.86
CA PRO A 179 18.23 -3.70 6.22
C PRO A 179 18.06 -3.62 4.71
N LYS A 180 18.59 -2.55 4.11
CA LYS A 180 18.58 -2.29 2.66
C LYS A 180 17.18 -2.28 2.05
N ASP A 181 16.19 -1.75 2.77
CA ASP A 181 14.85 -1.54 2.21
C ASP A 181 14.78 -0.31 1.27
N HIS A 182 13.77 -0.28 0.40
CA HIS A 182 13.47 0.80 -0.54
C HIS A 182 13.15 2.11 0.20
N CYS A 183 13.65 3.23 -0.30
CA CYS A 183 13.51 4.52 0.36
C CYS A 183 12.05 4.96 0.57
N ASP A 184 11.16 4.68 -0.40
CA ASP A 184 9.73 5.01 -0.26
C ASP A 184 8.99 4.11 0.75
N HIS A 185 9.45 2.89 1.04
CA HIS A 185 8.87 2.04 2.09
C HIS A 185 9.07 2.72 3.45
N LEU A 186 10.31 3.11 3.73
CA LEU A 186 10.67 3.89 4.92
C LEU A 186 9.85 5.17 5.02
N ASN A 187 9.76 5.95 3.95
CA ASN A 187 9.00 7.21 3.98
C ASN A 187 7.51 6.99 4.19
N SER A 188 6.91 5.94 3.62
CA SER A 188 5.49 5.60 3.84
C SER A 188 5.21 5.22 5.29
N SER A 189 6.14 4.54 5.93
CA SER A 189 6.06 4.20 7.35
C SER A 189 6.30 5.41 8.27
N LEU A 190 7.24 6.31 7.92
CA LEU A 190 7.45 7.58 8.63
C LEU A 190 6.30 8.59 8.42
N LEU A 191 5.50 8.44 7.37
CA LEU A 191 4.25 9.20 7.20
C LEU A 191 3.24 8.82 8.27
N LEU A 192 3.17 7.53 8.63
CA LEU A 192 2.28 7.08 9.69
C LEU A 192 2.69 7.64 11.04
N THR A 193 3.99 7.71 11.34
CA THR A 193 4.49 8.31 12.61
C THR A 193 4.18 9.80 12.74
N ALA A 194 3.75 10.48 11.67
CA ALA A 194 3.28 11.86 11.69
C ALA A 194 1.75 11.99 11.91
N THR A 195 1.04 10.90 12.20
CA THR A 195 -0.42 10.89 12.44
C THR A 195 -0.76 10.64 13.90
N SER A 196 -1.88 11.20 14.37
CA SER A 196 -2.37 10.98 15.74
C SER A 196 -2.76 9.53 16.01
N ALA A 197 -3.03 8.76 14.95
CA ALA A 197 -3.36 7.34 15.02
C ALA A 197 -2.17 6.47 15.48
N TYR A 198 -0.94 6.85 15.16
CA TYR A 198 0.25 6.05 15.44
C TYR A 198 0.52 5.88 16.94
N GLU A 199 0.22 6.89 17.76
CA GLU A 199 0.33 6.80 19.22
C GLU A 199 -0.88 6.14 19.91
N LYS A 200 -2.04 6.09 19.22
CA LYS A 200 -3.30 5.58 19.78
C LYS A 200 -3.48 4.07 19.60
N PHE A 201 -3.05 3.52 18.46
CA PHE A 201 -3.46 2.19 18.03
C PHE A 201 -2.30 1.19 17.96
N PRO A 202 -2.55 -0.09 18.28
CA PRO A 202 -1.57 -1.16 18.11
C PRO A 202 -1.16 -1.28 16.64
N LYS A 203 0.12 -1.53 16.41
CA LYS A 203 0.68 -1.51 15.05
C LYS A 203 1.57 -2.72 14.76
N ARG A 204 1.61 -3.13 13.49
CA ARG A 204 2.42 -4.24 12.98
C ARG A 204 3.41 -3.71 11.95
N ALA A 205 4.69 -3.94 12.21
CA ALA A 205 5.81 -3.55 11.35
C ALA A 205 6.35 -4.76 10.60
N PHE A 206 6.15 -4.78 9.27
CA PHE A 206 6.44 -5.91 8.38
C PHE A 206 7.81 -5.79 7.70
N LEU A 207 8.54 -6.89 7.61
CA LEU A 207 9.81 -6.97 6.88
C LEU A 207 9.59 -7.13 5.36
N THR A 208 10.52 -6.61 4.56
CA THR A 208 10.36 -6.50 3.10
C THR A 208 11.32 -7.44 2.34
N TYR A 209 12.18 -6.92 1.45
CA TYR A 209 13.12 -7.66 0.63
C TYR A 209 14.08 -8.54 1.45
N CYS A 210 14.38 -8.15 2.70
CA CYS A 210 15.23 -8.95 3.59
C CYS A 210 14.63 -10.32 3.95
N THR A 211 13.32 -10.53 3.73
CA THR A 211 12.67 -11.86 3.83
C THR A 211 13.22 -12.88 2.84
N PHE A 212 13.90 -12.45 1.77
CA PHE A 212 14.66 -13.33 0.87
C PHE A 212 15.73 -14.17 1.58
N PHE A 213 16.25 -13.71 2.72
CA PHE A 213 17.30 -14.40 3.48
C PHE A 213 16.77 -15.13 4.72
N LYS A 214 15.47 -15.46 4.73
CA LYS A 214 14.82 -16.17 5.82
C LYS A 214 14.11 -17.42 5.28
N ASP A 215 13.88 -18.39 6.17
CA ASP A 215 13.15 -19.65 5.91
C ASP A 215 11.69 -19.41 5.45
N GLU A 216 10.84 -20.43 5.19
CA GLU A 216 9.66 -20.23 4.30
C GLU A 216 8.21 -20.21 4.88
N ASN A 217 7.92 -20.77 6.08
CA ASN A 217 6.67 -20.82 6.92
C ASN A 217 5.25 -20.81 6.32
N LEU A 218 4.89 -19.96 5.37
CA LEU A 218 3.55 -19.98 4.83
C LEU A 218 3.40 -21.27 4.04
N ILE A 219 2.38 -22.04 4.40
CA ILE A 219 2.08 -23.34 3.81
C ILE A 219 0.58 -23.44 3.56
N GLY A 220 0.19 -24.41 2.73
CA GLY A 220 -1.22 -24.71 2.45
C GLY A 220 -1.99 -23.49 1.93
N GLU A 221 -3.17 -23.26 2.50
CA GLU A 221 -4.11 -22.26 2.01
C GLU A 221 -3.58 -20.82 2.07
N GLU A 222 -2.81 -20.45 3.10
CA GLU A 222 -2.29 -19.09 3.27
C GLU A 222 -1.28 -18.74 2.16
N LEU A 223 -0.39 -19.69 1.84
CA LEU A 223 0.54 -19.56 0.73
C LEU A 223 -0.19 -19.47 -0.62
N VAL A 224 -1.15 -20.36 -0.87
CA VAL A 224 -1.94 -20.37 -2.12
C VAL A 224 -2.71 -19.05 -2.29
N ARG A 225 -3.30 -18.51 -1.22
CA ARG A 225 -3.97 -17.20 -1.25
C ARG A 225 -2.99 -16.06 -1.54
N LYS A 226 -1.82 -16.03 -0.89
CA LYS A 226 -0.77 -15.03 -1.15
C LYS A 226 -0.34 -15.04 -2.61
N VAL A 227 0.04 -16.20 -3.13
CA VAL A 227 0.49 -16.38 -4.52
C VAL A 227 -0.62 -15.98 -5.48
N GLY A 228 -1.86 -16.43 -5.27
CA GLY A 228 -3.01 -16.05 -6.10
C GLY A 228 -3.29 -14.54 -6.11
N MET A 229 -3.14 -13.86 -4.97
CA MET A 229 -3.29 -12.39 -4.89
C MET A 229 -2.20 -11.66 -5.68
N PHE A 230 -0.95 -12.13 -5.65
CA PHE A 230 0.13 -11.54 -6.44
C PHE A 230 0.02 -11.88 -7.94
N THR A 231 -0.37 -13.11 -8.29
CA THR A 231 -0.66 -13.49 -9.70
C THR A 231 -1.81 -12.67 -10.28
N ALA A 232 -2.86 -12.39 -9.48
CA ALA A 232 -3.96 -11.52 -9.91
C ALA A 232 -3.52 -10.06 -10.14
N TYR A 233 -2.54 -9.56 -9.36
CA TYR A 233 -1.89 -8.27 -9.59
C TYR A 233 -1.12 -8.27 -10.91
N ASP A 234 -0.20 -9.22 -11.08
CA ASP A 234 0.71 -9.30 -12.22
C ASP A 234 -0.04 -9.45 -13.54
N TYR A 235 -1.02 -10.36 -13.59
CA TYR A 235 -1.85 -10.55 -14.77
C TYR A 235 -2.65 -9.30 -15.14
N ALA A 236 -3.21 -8.58 -14.16
CA ALA A 236 -3.94 -7.34 -14.42
C ALA A 236 -3.02 -6.17 -14.84
N LEU A 237 -1.78 -6.11 -14.35
CA LEU A 237 -0.75 -5.19 -14.81
C LEU A 237 -0.35 -5.48 -16.26
N TYR A 238 -0.16 -6.76 -16.61
CA TYR A 238 0.12 -7.23 -17.96
C TYR A 238 -1.02 -6.91 -18.93
N GLU A 239 -2.25 -7.27 -18.61
CA GLU A 239 -3.44 -6.97 -19.44
C GLU A 239 -3.69 -5.47 -19.66
N LYS A 240 -3.16 -4.60 -18.80
CA LYS A 240 -3.34 -3.14 -18.90
C LYS A 240 -2.16 -2.37 -19.46
N ASN A 241 -0.95 -2.94 -19.48
CA ASN A 241 0.24 -2.23 -19.96
C ASN A 241 1.28 -3.10 -20.70
N GLY A 242 1.10 -4.41 -20.79
CA GLY A 242 2.08 -5.34 -21.36
C GLY A 242 3.29 -5.62 -20.45
N HIS A 243 3.24 -5.15 -19.20
CA HIS A 243 4.32 -5.30 -18.22
C HIS A 243 4.00 -6.41 -17.22
N SER A 244 4.96 -7.28 -16.90
CA SER A 244 4.83 -8.29 -15.83
C SER A 244 5.97 -8.10 -14.83
N THR A 245 5.62 -7.97 -13.55
CA THR A 245 6.54 -7.91 -12.43
C THR A 245 7.31 -9.22 -12.26
N PHE A 246 6.72 -10.39 -12.56
CA PHE A 246 7.47 -11.65 -12.63
C PHE A 246 8.61 -11.62 -13.66
N THR A 247 8.53 -10.79 -14.71
CA THR A 247 9.59 -10.64 -15.71
C THR A 247 10.65 -9.60 -15.34
N GLU A 248 10.47 -8.82 -14.26
CA GLU A 248 11.50 -7.89 -13.77
C GLU A 248 12.65 -8.61 -13.06
N SER A 249 12.33 -9.59 -12.22
CA SER A 249 13.30 -10.40 -11.47
C SER A 249 12.64 -11.70 -11.00
N ALA A 250 13.39 -12.81 -11.09
CA ALA A 250 12.96 -14.09 -10.50
C ALA A 250 12.79 -14.01 -8.96
N GLU A 251 13.38 -13.00 -8.31
CA GLU A 251 13.22 -12.76 -6.87
C GLU A 251 11.77 -12.41 -6.48
N TYR A 252 10.96 -11.84 -7.39
CA TYR A 252 9.53 -11.61 -7.12
C TYR A 252 8.75 -12.91 -6.92
N PHE A 253 9.12 -14.00 -7.61
CA PHE A 253 8.55 -15.30 -7.32
C PHE A 253 8.88 -15.72 -5.88
N VAL A 254 10.14 -15.53 -5.45
CA VAL A 254 10.59 -15.84 -4.09
C VAL A 254 9.84 -15.00 -3.03
N TRP A 255 9.70 -13.69 -3.21
CA TRP A 255 8.93 -12.87 -2.27
C TRP A 255 7.43 -13.24 -2.27
N ALA A 256 6.84 -13.54 -3.42
CA ALA A 256 5.45 -13.96 -3.53
C ALA A 256 5.18 -15.34 -2.88
N THR A 257 6.15 -16.28 -2.92
CA THR A 257 6.02 -17.63 -2.34
C THR A 257 6.60 -17.80 -0.94
N ARG A 258 7.25 -16.78 -0.36
CA ARG A 258 7.80 -16.84 1.01
C ARG A 258 6.97 -16.11 2.06
N ARG A 259 7.48 -16.14 3.29
CA ARG A 259 6.87 -15.62 4.53
C ARG A 259 6.38 -14.18 4.46
N SER A 260 5.40 -13.86 5.30
CA SER A 260 5.30 -12.55 5.95
C SER A 260 5.98 -12.65 7.31
N PHE A 261 6.75 -11.61 7.65
CA PHE A 261 7.31 -11.42 8.98
C PHE A 261 6.90 -10.05 9.49
N PHE A 262 6.38 -9.97 10.70
CA PHE A 262 6.17 -8.70 11.38
C PHE A 262 6.46 -8.83 12.88
N ARG A 263 6.65 -7.67 13.51
CA ARG A 263 6.59 -7.51 14.97
C ARG A 263 5.45 -6.54 15.32
N ASN A 264 4.89 -6.68 16.51
CA ASN A 264 3.99 -5.68 17.07
C ASN A 264 4.81 -4.54 17.69
N LEU A 265 4.34 -3.30 17.58
CA LEU A 265 4.84 -2.10 18.27
C LEU A 265 3.70 -1.39 19.04
#